data_AF-A0A5Y3CM42-F1
#
_entry.id   AF-A0A5Y3CM42-F1
#
_cell.length_a   1.000
_cell.length_b   1.000
_cell.length_c   1.000
_cell.angle_alpha   90.00
_cell.angle_beta   90.00
_cell.angle_gamma   90.00
#
_symmetry.space_group_name_H-M   'P 1'
#
loop_
_entity.id
_entity.type
_entity.pdbx_description
1 polymer ?
#
loop_
_entity_poly.entity_id
_entity_poly.type
_entity_poly.pdbx_seq_one_letter_code
_entity_poly.pdbx_strand_id
1 'polypeptide(L)' 'MKYPLKPKRGQRLPLYCIACEKECEHIITGIKRNSVNDDGSICSTIKATCQKCGYLRGEYKPVWYNLYHAGCIID' A
#
# COMPACT_ATOMS: atom_id res chain seq x y z
N MET A 1 3.11 -5.28 13.44
CA MET A 1 2.42 -4.01 13.11
C MET A 1 0.93 -4.29 12.97
N LYS A 2 0.05 -3.57 13.67
CA LYS A 2 -1.38 -3.54 13.32
C LYS A 2 -1.52 -2.61 12.12
N TYR A 3 -1.91 -3.15 10.97
CA TYR A 3 -2.20 -2.32 9.80
C TYR A 3 -3.58 -1.67 9.96
N PRO A 4 -3.74 -0.40 9.62
CA PRO A 4 -5.06 0.23 9.63
C PRO A 4 -5.96 -0.44 8.58
N LEU A 5 -7.28 -0.47 8.81
CA LEU A 5 -8.26 -1.01 7.86
C LEU A 5 -8.24 -0.31 6.50
N LYS A 6 -7.71 0.91 6.42
CA LYS A 6 -7.62 1.73 5.21
C LYS A 6 -6.26 2.42 5.11
N PRO A 7 -5.73 2.65 3.89
CA PRO A 7 -4.53 3.44 3.73
C PRO A 7 -4.72 4.86 4.22
N LYS A 8 -3.66 5.44 4.78
CA LYS A 8 -3.60 6.85 5.14
C LYS A 8 -2.42 7.53 4.47
N ARG A 9 -2.61 8.76 3.96
CA ARG A 9 -1.48 9.58 3.50
C ARG A 9 -0.50 9.80 4.64
N GLY A 10 0.79 9.75 4.36
CA GLY A 10 1.86 9.78 5.35
C GLY A 10 2.17 8.43 6.01
N GLN A 11 1.35 7.39 5.79
CA GLN A 11 1.64 6.05 6.30
C GLN A 11 2.91 5.50 5.66
N ARG A 12 3.76 4.88 6.48
CA ARG A 12 4.99 4.21 6.06
C ARG A 12 4.72 2.72 5.89
N LEU A 13 5.16 2.16 4.77
CA LEU A 13 5.02 0.75 4.44
C LEU A 13 6.39 0.19 4.05
N PRO A 14 6.78 -0.98 4.57
CA PRO A 14 7.91 -1.73 4.02
C PRO A 14 7.50 -2.29 2.65
N LEU A 15 8.16 -1.86 1.58
CA LEU A 15 7.89 -2.31 0.22
C LEU A 15 9.19 -2.54 -0.54
N TYR A 16 9.21 -3.57 -1.39
CA TYR A 16 10.30 -3.74 -2.34
C TYR A 16 10.37 -2.53 -3.30
N CYS A 17 11.55 -1.91 -3.37
CA CYS A 17 11.85 -0.80 -4.26
C CYS A 17 12.71 -1.32 -5.41
N ILE A 18 12.19 -1.26 -6.64
CA ILE A 18 12.93 -1.74 -7.83
C ILE A 18 14.19 -0.92 -8.11
N ALA A 19 14.20 0.38 -7.77
CA ALA A 19 15.36 1.24 -7.98
C ALA A 19 16.47 1.00 -6.93
N CYS A 20 16.10 0.47 -5.75
CA CYS A 20 17.07 0.09 -4.71
C CYS A 20 17.38 -1.41 -4.70
N GLU A 21 16.64 -2.18 -5.51
CA GLU A 21 16.64 -3.64 -5.58
C GLU A 21 16.49 -4.35 -4.22
N LYS A 22 15.84 -3.70 -3.26
CA LYS A 22 15.64 -4.21 -1.90
C LYS A 22 14.40 -3.64 -1.25
N GLU A 23 14.01 -4.22 -0.12
CA GLU A 23 12.96 -3.67 0.72
C GLU A 23 13.37 -2.31 1.30
N CYS A 24 12.52 -1.31 1.12
CA CYS A 24 12.71 0.05 1.60
C CYS A 24 11.41 0.58 2.20
N GLU A 25 11.55 1.57 3.08
CA GLU A 25 10.38 2.29 3.58
C GLU A 25 9.81 3.21 2.50
N HIS A 26 8.52 3.06 2.23
CA HIS A 26 7.76 3.88 1.29
C HIS A 26 6.70 4.67 2.04
N ILE A 27 6.55 5.96 1.72
CA ILE A 27 5.50 6.82 2.29
C ILE A 27 4.34 6.94 1.31
N ILE A 28 3.10 6.75 1.78
CA ILE A 28 1.90 6.99 0.97
C ILE A 28 1.73 8.49 0.74
N THR A 29 1.82 8.94 -0.50
CA THR A 29 1.65 10.34 -0.90
C THR A 29 0.27 10.61 -1.51
N GLY A 30 -0.40 9.58 -2.03
CA GLY A 30 -1.72 9.71 -2.64
C GLY A 30 -2.59 8.47 -2.49
N ILE A 31 -3.90 8.67 -2.49
CA ILE A 31 -4.94 7.65 -2.43
C ILE A 31 -6.02 8.11 -3.41
N LYS A 32 -6.48 7.24 -4.31
CA LYS A 32 -7.38 7.66 -5.41
C LYS A 32 -8.70 6.89 -5.49
N ARG A 33 -8.70 5.57 -5.33
CA ARG A 33 -9.93 4.77 -5.52
C ARG A 33 -9.99 3.65 -4.50
N ASN A 34 -11.18 3.43 -3.98
CA ASN A 34 -11.53 2.24 -3.21
C ASN A 34 -12.55 1.46 -4.05
N SER A 35 -12.27 0.20 -4.33
CA SER A 35 -13.27 -0.77 -4.76
C SER A 35 -13.54 -1.68 -3.58
N VAL A 36 -14.82 -1.98 -3.33
CA VAL A 36 -15.24 -2.96 -2.32
C VAL A 36 -15.68 -4.19 -3.09
N ASN A 37 -15.10 -5.33 -2.76
CA ASN A 37 -15.50 -6.62 -3.31
C ASN A 37 -16.74 -7.14 -2.58
N ASP A 38 -17.39 -8.14 -3.16
CA ASP A 38 -18.58 -8.79 -2.59
C ASP A 38 -18.31 -9.49 -1.25
N ASP A 39 -17.05 -9.86 -0.98
CA ASP A 39 -16.58 -10.42 0.30
C ASP A 39 -16.30 -9.37 1.38
N GLY A 40 -16.59 -8.09 1.10
CA GLY A 40 -16.33 -6.97 2.00
C GLY A 40 -14.89 -6.43 1.96
N SER A 41 -13.99 -7.04 1.18
CA SER A 41 -12.61 -6.57 1.09
C SER A 41 -12.47 -5.25 0.34
N ILE A 42 -11.58 -4.39 0.83
CA ILE A 42 -11.36 -3.05 0.26
C ILE A 42 -10.03 -3.03 -0.51
N CYS A 43 -10.13 -2.87 -1.83
CA CYS A 43 -8.99 -2.55 -2.69
C CYS A 43 -8.81 -1.05 -2.76
N SER A 44 -7.70 -0.54 -2.21
CA SER A 44 -7.34 0.86 -2.32
C SER A 44 -6.19 1.06 -3.29
N THR A 45 -6.30 2.05 -4.17
CA THR A 45 -5.19 2.43 -5.05
C THR A 45 -4.35 3.53 -4.40
N ILE A 46 -3.08 3.23 -4.10
CA ILE A 46 -2.16 4.13 -3.40
C ILE A 46 -0.98 4.54 -4.29
N LYS A 47 -0.55 5.78 -4.12
CA LYS A 47 0.70 6.34 -4.64
C LYS A 47 1.68 6.40 -3.48
N ALA A 48 2.86 5.80 -3.63
CA ALA A 48 3.84 5.74 -2.56
C ALA A 48 5.26 6.02 -3.10
N THR A 49 6.04 6.72 -2.28
CA THR A 49 7.38 7.19 -2.65
C THR A 49 8.42 6.54 -1.74
N CYS A 50 9.44 5.93 -2.34
CA CYS A 50 10.57 5.37 -1.62
C CYS A 50 11.32 6.48 -0.87
N GLN A 51 11.47 6.34 0.45
CA GLN A 51 12.19 7.31 1.27
C GLN A 51 13.70 7.27 1.06
N LYS A 52 14.24 6.20 0.45
CA LYS A 52 15.67 6.08 0.19
C LYS A 52 16.12 6.75 -1.12
N CYS A 53 15.39 6.54 -2.22
CA CYS A 53 15.80 6.97 -3.55
C CYS A 53 14.79 7.89 -4.26
N GLY A 54 13.66 8.21 -3.62
CA GLY A 54 12.60 9.00 -4.24
C GLY A 54 11.80 8.25 -5.31
N TYR A 55 12.11 6.98 -5.59
CA TYR A 55 11.39 6.18 -6.58
C TYR A 55 9.89 6.17 -6.27
N LEU A 56 9.12 6.62 -7.25
CA LEU A 56 7.68 6.60 -7.20
C LEU A 56 7.21 5.21 -7.65
N ARG A 57 6.63 4.43 -6.74
CA ARG A 57 5.83 3.28 -7.18
C ARG A 57 4.67 3.87 -7.98
N GLY A 58 4.65 3.53 -9.27
CA GLY A 58 3.84 4.13 -10.34
C GLY A 58 2.43 4.56 -9.95
N GLU A 59 1.86 5.50 -10.71
CA GLU A 59 0.64 6.21 -10.38
C GLU A 59 -0.50 5.27 -10.00
N TYR A 60 -0.67 5.09 -8.69
CA TYR A 60 -1.74 4.28 -8.10
C TYR A 60 -1.59 2.78 -8.41
N LYS A 61 -0.88 2.06 -7.55
CA LYS A 61 -0.96 0.58 -7.52
C LYS A 61 -2.08 0.11 -6.59
N PRO A 62 -2.88 -0.89 -7.00
CA PRO A 62 -3.88 -1.47 -6.12
C PRO A 62 -3.17 -2.17 -4.96
N VAL A 63 -3.66 -1.89 -3.76
CA VAL A 63 -3.23 -2.59 -2.57
C VAL A 63 -4.47 -3.05 -1.81
N TRP A 64 -4.51 -4.35 -1.63
CA TRP A 64 -5.54 -5.03 -0.87
C TRP A 64 -5.20 -4.87 0.60
N TYR A 65 -5.92 -3.99 1.28
CA TYR A 65 -5.69 -3.78 2.71
C TYR A 65 -6.05 -5.03 3.54
N ASN A 66 -6.65 -6.03 2.89
CA ASN A 66 -7.03 -7.33 3.40
C ASN A 66 -5.96 -8.44 3.37
N LEU A 67 -4.80 -8.24 2.75
CA LEU A 67 -3.97 -9.38 2.33
C LEU A 67 -2.46 -9.13 2.41
N TYR A 68 -1.99 -8.33 3.38
CA TYR A 68 -0.60 -7.87 3.35
C TYR A 68 0.48 -8.95 3.51
N HIS A 69 0.12 -10.19 3.86
CA HIS A 69 1.05 -11.32 3.67
C HIS A 69 0.38 -12.69 3.51
N ALA A 70 -0.90 -12.86 3.89
CA ALA A 70 -1.51 -14.21 3.94
C ALA A 70 -3.05 -14.25 4.02
N GLY A 71 -3.82 -13.69 3.09
CA GLY A 71 -5.15 -14.29 2.90
C GLY A 71 -6.28 -13.95 3.88
N CYS A 72 -6.21 -12.96 4.78
CA CYS A 72 -7.37 -12.59 5.61
C CYS A 72 -7.31 -11.13 6.09
N ILE A 73 -8.30 -10.33 5.72
CA ILE A 73 -8.90 -9.41 6.70
C ILE A 73 -10.19 -10.08 7.06
N ILE A 74 -10.29 -10.32 8.34
CA ILE A 74 -11.56 -10.56 8.97
C ILE A 74 -11.79 -9.32 9.83
N ASP A 75 -13.04 -8.86 9.73
CA ASP A 75 -13.67 -7.76 10.46
C ASP A 75 -13.34 -7.76 11.96
#